data_AF-A0A7C4ZBP8-F1
#
_entry.id   AF-A0A7C4ZBP8-F1
#
_cell.length_a   1.000
_cell.length_b   1.000
_cell.length_c   1.000
_cell.angle_alpha   90.00
_cell.angle_beta   90.00
_cell.angle_gamma   90.00
#
_symmetry.space_group_name_H-M   'P 1'
#
loop_
_entity.id
_entity.type
_entity.pdbx_description
1 polymer ?
#
loop_
_entity_poly.entity_id
_entity_poly.type
_entity_poly.pdbx_seq_one_letter_code
_entity_poly.pdbx_strand_id
1 'polypeptide(L)'
;MNKLKNFVLELFFPARCAVCDRIGSFLCSNCAGEIIFIKKQTCPKCNRDYPTGKYCPKCRRNKSLTGILAAAYFKNENTKIITHEFKYRGYFAIAPTLAEKMVANLKGKNIDYISFVPISKKRVRQRGYNQSEELAGAISELMGKPVI
;
A
#
# COMPACT_ATOMS: atom_id res chain seq x y z
N MET A 1 11.83 15.67 -16.99
CA MET A 1 12.42 16.22 -15.75
C MET A 1 13.95 16.22 -15.88
N ASN A 2 14.61 17.36 -15.64
CA ASN A 2 16.06 17.53 -15.82
C ASN A 2 16.86 16.67 -14.84
N LYS A 3 17.71 15.77 -15.35
CA LYS A 3 18.54 14.84 -14.55
C LYS A 3 19.35 15.54 -13.44
N LEU A 4 19.84 16.76 -13.72
CA LEU A 4 20.58 17.58 -12.77
C LEU A 4 19.74 17.98 -11.54
N LYS A 5 18.45 18.28 -11.73
CA LYS A 5 17.56 18.63 -10.63
C LYS A 5 17.34 17.44 -9.70
N ASN A 6 17.15 16.25 -10.25
CA ASN A 6 16.98 15.03 -9.45
C ASN A 6 18.27 14.70 -8.68
N PHE A 7 19.44 14.81 -9.33
CA PHE A 7 20.73 14.58 -8.68
C PHE A 7 20.94 15.51 -7.48
N VAL A 8 20.65 16.80 -7.62
CA VAL A 8 20.75 17.77 -6.52
C VAL A 8 19.75 17.45 -5.40
N LEU A 9 18.51 17.08 -5.74
CA LEU A 9 17.52 16.69 -4.74
C LEU A 9 17.94 15.42 -3.99
N GLU A 10 18.49 14.42 -4.67
CA GLU A 10 18.98 13.19 -4.04
C GLU A 10 20.19 13.43 -3.12
N LEU A 11 21.01 14.45 -3.42
CA LEU A 11 22.15 14.83 -2.58
C LEU A 11 21.71 15.43 -1.25
N PHE A 12 20.72 16.34 -1.26
CA PHE A 12 20.24 17.03 -0.05
C PHE A 12 19.09 16.30 0.66
N PHE A 13 18.29 15.54 -0.08
CA PHE A 13 17.11 14.82 0.38
C PHE A 13 17.15 13.36 -0.11
N PRO A 14 18.18 12.58 0.27
CA PRO A 14 18.27 11.20 -0.15
C PRO A 14 17.09 10.39 0.37
N ALA A 15 16.63 9.41 -0.41
CA ALA A 15 15.64 8.45 0.06
C ALA A 15 16.21 7.69 1.27
N ARG A 16 15.45 7.65 2.36
CA ARG A 16 15.82 6.95 3.60
C ARG A 16 14.78 5.88 3.92
N CYS A 17 15.24 4.73 4.39
CA CYS A 17 14.37 3.62 4.73
C CYS A 17 13.46 4.00 5.90
N ALA A 18 12.15 3.86 5.75
CA ALA A 18 11.18 4.20 6.81
C ALA A 18 11.35 3.38 8.10
N VAL A 19 12.11 2.29 8.08
CA VAL A 19 12.32 1.41 9.23
C VAL A 19 13.68 1.63 9.89
N CYS A 20 14.77 1.64 9.11
CA CYS A 20 16.14 1.65 9.63
C CYS A 20 16.95 2.89 9.24
N ASP A 21 16.32 3.87 8.59
CA ASP A 21 16.92 5.14 8.17
C ASP A 21 18.10 5.05 7.18
N ARG A 22 18.43 3.85 6.69
CA ARG A 22 19.47 3.65 5.67
C ARG A 22 19.15 4.44 4.40
N ILE A 23 20.16 5.16 3.88
CA ILE A 23 20.10 5.90 2.62
C ILE A 23 20.02 4.93 1.41
N GLY A 24 19.23 5.32 0.41
CA GLY A 24 19.18 4.70 -0.93
C GLY A 24 17.81 4.19 -1.35
N SER A 25 16.86 4.00 -0.43
CA SER A 25 15.49 3.56 -0.75
C SER A 25 14.53 3.86 0.39
N PHE A 26 13.24 4.06 0.10
CA PHE A 26 12.22 4.27 1.13
C PHE A 26 11.88 2.98 1.91
N LEU A 27 12.22 1.82 1.36
CA LEU A 27 12.19 0.53 2.05
C LEU A 27 13.34 -0.34 1.52
N CYS A 28 14.38 -0.53 2.34
CA CYS A 28 15.53 -1.32 1.94
C CYS A 28 15.22 -2.82 1.90
N SER A 29 16.02 -3.59 1.15
CA SER A 29 15.85 -5.04 0.99
C SER A 29 15.82 -5.81 2.30
N ASN A 30 16.64 -5.43 3.28
CA ASN A 30 16.69 -6.07 4.60
C ASN A 30 15.35 -5.89 5.34
N CYS A 31 14.89 -4.64 5.48
CA CYS A 31 13.63 -4.35 6.17
C CYS A 31 12.42 -4.90 5.41
N ALA A 32 12.47 -4.93 4.07
CA ALA A 32 11.45 -5.58 3.25
C ALA A 32 11.40 -7.10 3.47
N GLY A 33 12.55 -7.75 3.64
CA GLY A 33 12.67 -9.19 3.86
C GLY A 33 12.08 -9.66 5.20
N GLU A 34 12.01 -8.76 6.18
CA GLU A 34 11.42 -9.01 7.50
C GLU A 34 9.89 -8.79 7.53
N ILE A 35 9.29 -8.30 6.44
CA ILE A 35 7.83 -8.15 6.34
C ILE A 35 7.19 -9.52 6.13
N ILE A 36 6.21 -9.84 6.97
CA ILE A 36 5.42 -11.06 6.83
C ILE A 36 4.27 -10.80 5.85
N PHE A 37 4.49 -11.12 4.58
CA PHE A 37 3.48 -11.02 3.52
C PHE A 37 2.43 -12.14 3.61
N ILE A 38 1.17 -11.78 3.30
CA ILE A 38 0.05 -12.72 3.27
C ILE A 38 0.05 -13.43 1.92
N LYS A 39 0.51 -14.69 1.90
CA LYS A 39 0.57 -15.53 0.69
C LYS A 39 -0.78 -16.14 0.32
N LYS A 40 -1.64 -16.40 1.30
CA LYS A 40 -2.95 -17.03 1.13
C LYS A 40 -4.04 -16.15 1.73
N GLN A 41 -4.96 -15.72 0.88
CA GLN A 41 -6.12 -14.95 1.31
C GLN A 41 -7.17 -15.88 1.94
N THR A 42 -7.97 -15.36 2.85
CA THR A 42 -9.03 -16.10 3.55
C THR A 42 -10.38 -15.43 3.38
N CYS A 43 -11.46 -16.11 3.80
CA CYS A 43 -12.77 -15.47 3.87
C CYS A 43 -12.72 -14.29 4.87
N PRO A 44 -13.04 -13.05 4.46
CA PRO A 44 -12.91 -11.88 5.34
C PRO A 44 -13.85 -11.87 6.55
N LYS A 45 -14.85 -12.77 6.60
CA LYS A 45 -15.82 -12.86 7.71
C LYS A 45 -15.48 -13.95 8.72
N CYS A 46 -15.20 -15.15 8.25
CA CYS A 46 -15.02 -16.33 9.12
C CYS A 46 -13.59 -16.86 9.14
N ASN A 47 -12.66 -16.20 8.43
CA ASN A 47 -11.24 -16.57 8.32
C ASN A 47 -10.96 -17.98 7.78
N ARG A 48 -11.98 -18.73 7.34
CA ARG A 48 -11.77 -20.03 6.72
C ARG A 48 -10.94 -19.89 5.44
N ASP A 49 -10.23 -20.96 5.13
CA ASP A 49 -9.51 -21.10 3.88
C ASP A 49 -10.43 -20.90 2.67
N TYR A 50 -10.17 -19.81 1.94
CA TYR A 50 -10.85 -19.47 0.70
C TYR A 50 -9.93 -18.52 -0.09
N PRO A 51 -8.98 -19.06 -0.90
CA PRO A 51 -7.78 -18.38 -1.41
C PRO A 51 -8.05 -17.40 -2.55
N THR A 52 -9.18 -16.68 -2.49
CA THR A 52 -9.60 -15.69 -3.49
C THR A 52 -9.68 -14.29 -2.91
N GLY A 53 -9.69 -14.17 -1.57
CA GLY A 53 -10.03 -12.95 -0.82
C GLY A 53 -11.52 -12.63 -0.81
N LYS A 54 -12.35 -13.42 -1.49
CA LYS A 54 -13.81 -13.21 -1.54
C LYS A 54 -14.48 -13.78 -0.29
N TYR A 55 -15.73 -13.40 -0.06
CA TYR A 55 -16.56 -14.11 0.93
C TYR A 55 -16.84 -15.55 0.48
N CYS A 56 -16.68 -16.52 1.39
CA CYS A 56 -17.05 -17.90 1.12
C CYS A 56 -18.59 -18.03 0.91
N PRO A 57 -19.09 -19.11 0.28
CA PRO A 57 -20.52 -19.27 0.00
C PRO A 57 -21.42 -19.11 1.23
N LYS A 58 -21.00 -19.59 2.41
CA LYS A 58 -21.74 -19.44 3.68
C LYS A 58 -21.80 -17.98 4.18
N CYS A 59 -20.82 -17.16 3.83
CA CYS A 59 -20.68 -15.78 4.29
C CYS A 59 -21.13 -14.74 3.25
N ARG A 60 -21.27 -15.14 1.98
CA ARG A 60 -21.77 -14.31 0.89
C ARG A 60 -23.29 -14.15 1.02
N ARG A 61 -23.71 -13.21 1.88
CA ARG A 61 -25.06 -12.61 1.85
C ARG A 61 -25.00 -11.36 0.97
N ASN A 62 -26.12 -10.87 0.41
CA ASN A 62 -26.23 -9.66 -0.42
C ASN A 62 -25.34 -8.51 0.08
N LYS A 63 -24.08 -8.48 -0.37
CA LYS A 63 -23.05 -7.54 0.06
C LYS A 63 -22.50 -6.89 -1.19
N SER A 64 -22.43 -5.57 -1.18
CA SER A 64 -21.75 -4.78 -2.21
C SER A 64 -20.25 -5.06 -2.23
N LEU A 65 -19.63 -5.18 -1.05
CA LEU A 65 -18.23 -5.61 -0.93
C LEU A 65 -18.11 -7.10 -1.23
N THR A 66 -17.34 -7.46 -2.26
CA THR A 66 -17.19 -8.85 -2.73
C THR A 66 -16.07 -9.60 -2.05
N GLY A 67 -15.09 -8.90 -1.48
CA GLY A 67 -13.92 -9.47 -0.84
C GLY A 67 -12.98 -8.44 -0.23
N ILE A 68 -11.94 -8.92 0.43
CA ILE A 68 -10.82 -8.14 0.98
C ILE A 68 -9.54 -8.87 0.61
N LEU A 69 -8.55 -8.11 0.15
CA LEU A 69 -7.18 -8.59 -0.03
C LEU A 69 -6.28 -7.83 0.93
N ALA A 70 -5.39 -8.56 1.59
CA ALA A 70 -4.38 -7.97 2.45
C ALA A 70 -2.98 -8.34 1.95
N ALA A 71 -2.07 -7.37 1.94
CA ALA A 71 -0.69 -7.57 1.48
C ALA A 71 0.21 -8.19 2.55
N ALA A 72 0.12 -7.70 3.80
CA ALA A 72 0.98 -8.11 4.90
C ALA A 72 0.24 -8.16 6.23
N TYR A 73 0.78 -8.88 7.20
CA TYR A 73 0.26 -8.92 8.55
C TYR A 73 0.61 -7.64 9.31
N PHE A 74 -0.40 -6.86 9.70
CA PHE A 74 -0.18 -5.64 10.49
C PHE A 74 0.52 -5.88 11.84
N LYS A 75 0.45 -7.09 12.40
CA LYS A 75 1.15 -7.40 13.67
C LYS A 75 2.68 -7.44 13.53
N ASN A 76 3.21 -7.60 12.33
CA ASN A 76 4.65 -7.52 12.06
C ASN A 76 5.16 -6.08 12.32
N GLU A 77 6.32 -5.97 12.97
CA GLU A 77 6.80 -4.69 13.47
C GLU A 77 7.14 -3.70 12.35
N ASN A 78 7.88 -4.15 11.33
CA ASN A 78 8.20 -3.31 10.16
C ASN A 78 6.93 -2.83 9.46
N THR A 79 5.91 -3.68 9.36
CA THR A 79 4.61 -3.30 8.78
C THR A 79 3.94 -2.18 9.57
N LYS A 80 4.00 -2.20 10.90
CA LYS A 80 3.46 -1.12 11.75
C LYS A 80 4.25 0.18 11.55
N ILE A 81 5.59 0.09 11.61
CA ILE A 81 6.47 1.24 11.45
C ILE A 81 6.21 1.91 10.10
N ILE A 82 6.26 1.15 9.00
CA ILE A 82 5.98 1.65 7.65
C ILE A 82 4.59 2.29 7.58
N THR A 83 3.56 1.63 8.13
CA THR A 83 2.20 2.17 8.13
C THR A 83 2.10 3.47 8.94
N HIS A 84 2.86 3.60 10.02
CA HIS A 84 2.91 4.80 10.85
C HIS A 84 3.62 5.93 10.12
N GLU A 85 4.83 5.69 9.60
CA GLU A 85 5.61 6.67 8.85
C GLU A 85 4.82 7.21 7.64
N PHE A 86 4.18 6.30 6.90
CA PHE A 86 3.32 6.61 5.75
C PHE A 86 2.00 7.29 6.11
N LYS A 87 1.58 7.30 7.38
CA LYS A 87 0.35 8.00 7.81
C LYS A 87 0.63 9.34 8.47
N TYR A 88 1.78 9.49 9.13
CA TYR A 88 2.00 10.56 10.10
C TYR A 88 3.30 11.33 9.90
N ARG A 89 4.28 10.78 9.19
CA ARG A 89 5.63 11.37 9.09
C ARG A 89 5.98 11.85 7.69
N GLY A 90 5.00 11.91 6.79
CA GLY A 90 5.21 12.45 5.44
C GLY A 90 5.97 11.53 4.49
N TYR A 91 6.11 10.24 4.82
CA TYR A 91 6.78 9.25 3.95
C TYR A 91 5.93 8.85 2.72
N PHE A 92 5.20 9.77 2.09
CA PHE A 92 4.29 9.44 0.99
C PHE A 92 5.01 8.85 -0.23
N ALA A 93 6.28 9.21 -0.45
CA ALA A 93 7.11 8.67 -1.51
C ALA A 93 7.39 7.16 -1.42
N ILE A 94 7.04 6.50 -0.30
CA ILE A 94 7.07 5.03 -0.19
C ILE A 94 5.90 4.36 -0.92
N ALA A 95 4.85 5.11 -1.32
CA ALA A 95 3.64 4.57 -1.91
C ALA A 95 3.88 3.64 -3.12
N PRO A 96 4.78 3.97 -4.09
CA PRO A 96 5.10 3.06 -5.18
C PRO A 96 5.61 1.70 -4.71
N THR A 97 6.53 1.68 -3.73
CA THR A 97 7.08 0.44 -3.17
C THR A 97 6.02 -0.38 -2.45
N LEU A 98 5.08 0.26 -1.75
CA LEU A 98 3.96 -0.45 -1.13
C LEU A 98 2.96 -0.98 -2.17
N ALA A 99 2.68 -0.18 -3.20
CA ALA A 99 1.78 -0.55 -4.29
C ALA A 99 2.27 -1.80 -5.03
N GLU A 100 3.57 -1.91 -5.33
CA GLU A 100 4.18 -3.10 -5.92
C GLU A 100 3.86 -4.38 -5.11
N LYS A 101 3.98 -4.29 -3.78
CA LYS A 101 3.68 -5.42 -2.88
C LYS A 101 2.17 -5.72 -2.83
N MET A 102 1.32 -4.70 -2.95
CA MET A 102 -0.13 -4.87 -2.97
C MET A 102 -0.64 -5.49 -4.28
N VAL A 103 -0.10 -5.05 -5.42
CA VAL A 103 -0.49 -5.52 -6.76
C VAL A 103 -0.18 -7.00 -6.97
N ALA A 104 0.82 -7.55 -6.28
CA ALA A 104 1.10 -8.99 -6.28
C ALA A 104 -0.14 -9.84 -5.94
N ASN A 105 -1.03 -9.35 -5.08
CA ASN A 105 -2.29 -10.02 -4.71
C ASN A 105 -3.46 -9.72 -5.66
N LEU A 106 -3.30 -8.76 -6.57
CA LEU A 106 -4.29 -8.37 -7.57
C LEU A 106 -4.08 -9.08 -8.92
N LYS A 107 -2.96 -9.79 -9.09
CA LYS A 107 -2.62 -10.49 -10.35
C LYS A 107 -3.77 -11.40 -10.81
N GLY A 108 -4.19 -11.24 -12.06
CA GLY A 108 -5.27 -12.01 -12.67
C GLY A 108 -6.69 -11.59 -12.29
N LYS A 109 -6.88 -10.51 -11.50
CA LYS A 109 -8.19 -9.93 -11.28
C LYS A 109 -8.52 -8.91 -12.37
N ASN A 110 -9.72 -8.99 -12.93
CA ASN A 110 -10.24 -7.95 -13.81
C ASN A 110 -10.73 -6.77 -12.95
N ILE A 111 -10.12 -5.60 -13.12
CA ILE A 111 -10.44 -4.37 -12.42
C ILE A 111 -10.72 -3.31 -13.48
N ASP A 112 -11.86 -2.64 -13.35
CA ASP A 112 -12.27 -1.56 -14.25
C ASP A 112 -11.79 -0.20 -13.73
N TYR A 113 -11.96 0.03 -12.42
CA TYR A 113 -11.61 1.28 -11.74
C TYR A 113 -10.97 1.02 -10.37
N ILE A 114 -10.14 1.94 -9.93
CA ILE A 114 -9.57 2.00 -8.59
C ILE A 114 -10.21 3.20 -7.88
N SER A 115 -10.54 3.05 -6.60
CA SER A 115 -10.97 4.19 -5.79
C SER A 115 -10.30 4.12 -4.42
N PHE A 116 -10.40 5.20 -3.65
CA PHE A 116 -9.75 5.32 -2.34
C PHE A 116 -10.71 5.84 -1.29
N VAL A 117 -10.39 5.57 -0.02
CA VAL A 117 -11.17 6.08 1.10
C VAL A 117 -10.72 7.53 1.39
N PRO A 118 -11.58 8.54 1.23
CA PRO A 118 -11.22 9.91 1.55
C PRO A 118 -11.04 10.10 3.06
N ILE A 119 -10.11 10.98 3.43
CA ILE A 119 -9.96 11.44 4.81
C ILE A 119 -10.50 12.87 4.96
N SER A 120 -10.78 13.30 6.19
CA SER A 120 -11.35 14.64 6.42
C SER A 120 -10.38 15.75 6.01
N LYS A 121 -10.93 16.90 5.56
CA LYS A 121 -10.14 18.09 5.21
C LYS A 121 -9.17 18.51 6.31
N LYS A 122 -9.55 18.35 7.59
CA LYS A 122 -8.66 18.61 8.74
C LYS A 122 -7.44 17.68 8.73
N ARG A 123 -7.63 16.38 8.48
CA ARG A 123 -6.52 15.41 8.40
C ARG A 123 -5.63 15.64 7.19
N VAL A 124 -6.22 15.97 6.02
CA VAL A 124 -5.44 16.35 4.83
C VAL A 124 -4.57 17.57 5.15
N ARG A 125 -5.14 18.64 5.74
CA ARG A 125 -4.36 19.82 6.13
C ARG A 125 -3.26 19.53 7.17
N GLN A 126 -3.51 18.62 8.10
CA GLN A 126 -2.54 18.25 9.14
C GLN A 126 -1.35 17.46 8.56
N ARG A 127 -1.60 16.56 7.60
CA ARG A 127 -0.60 15.60 7.10
C ARG A 127 -0.03 15.97 5.72
N GLY A 128 -0.71 16.80 4.96
CA GLY A 128 -0.35 17.25 3.61
C GLY A 128 -0.90 16.41 2.47
N TYR A 129 -1.42 15.20 2.72
CA TYR A 129 -1.86 14.25 1.69
C TYR A 129 -2.90 13.26 2.24
N ASN A 130 -3.53 12.50 1.34
CA ASN A 130 -4.35 11.34 1.68
C ASN A 130 -3.59 10.06 1.34
N GLN A 131 -3.14 9.32 2.36
CA GLN A 131 -2.37 8.09 2.18
C GLN A 131 -3.07 7.03 1.30
N SER A 132 -4.41 7.01 1.30
CA SER A 132 -5.17 6.06 0.48
C SER A 132 -5.24 6.48 -0.98
N GLU A 133 -5.20 7.79 -1.25
CA GLU A 133 -5.14 8.36 -2.60
C GLU A 133 -3.75 8.12 -3.22
N GLU A 134 -2.68 8.35 -2.46
CA GLU A 134 -1.30 8.07 -2.91
C GLU A 134 -1.11 6.59 -3.31
N LEU A 135 -1.65 5.65 -2.50
CA LEU A 135 -1.61 4.23 -2.84
C LEU A 135 -2.48 3.91 -4.06
N ALA A 136 -3.66 4.51 -4.18
CA ALA A 136 -4.53 4.30 -5.33
C ALA A 136 -3.88 4.79 -6.63
N GLY A 137 -3.23 5.96 -6.60
CA GLY A 137 -2.46 6.50 -7.72
C GLY A 137 -1.32 5.57 -8.13
N ALA A 138 -0.50 5.14 -7.17
CA ALA A 138 0.59 4.21 -7.45
C ALA A 138 0.12 2.84 -7.98
N ILE A 139 -0.99 2.30 -7.47
CA ILE A 139 -1.60 1.06 -7.99
C ILE A 139 -2.16 1.29 -9.41
N SER A 140 -2.79 2.44 -9.66
CA SER A 140 -3.29 2.85 -10.97
C SER A 140 -2.20 2.88 -12.02
N GLU A 141 -1.05 3.48 -11.71
CA GLU A 141 0.13 3.50 -12.58
C GLU A 141 0.62 2.08 -12.91
N LEU A 142 0.71 1.19 -11.91
CA LEU A 142 1.16 -0.19 -12.09
C LEU A 142 0.15 -1.06 -12.88
N MET A 143 -1.14 -0.78 -12.75
CA MET A 143 -2.21 -1.60 -13.36
C MET A 143 -2.75 -1.03 -14.67
N GLY A 144 -2.44 0.22 -15.01
CA GLY A 144 -3.04 0.93 -16.14
C GLY A 144 -4.56 1.08 -15.99
N LYS A 145 -5.06 1.30 -14.76
CA LYS A 145 -6.49 1.44 -14.46
C LYS A 145 -6.78 2.79 -13.82
N PRO A 146 -7.84 3.51 -14.24
CA PRO A 146 -8.13 4.85 -13.75
C PRO A 146 -8.51 4.86 -12.26
N VAL A 147 -8.10 5.92 -11.57
CA VAL A 147 -8.59 6.26 -10.22
C VAL A 147 -9.85 7.12 -10.33
N ILE A 148 -10.86 6.81 -9.53
CA ILE A 148 -12.11 7.56 -9.39
C ILE A 148 -12.41 7.95 -7.94
#